data_AF-A0A938P4M3-F1
#
_entry.id   AF-A0A938P4M3-F1
#
_cell.length_a   1.000
_cell.length_b   1.000
_cell.length_c   1.000
_cell.angle_alpha   90.00
_cell.angle_beta   90.00
_cell.angle_gamma   90.00
#
_symmetry.space_group_name_H-M   'P 1'
#
loop_
_entity.id
_entity.type
_entity.pdbx_description
1 polymer ?
#
loop_
_entity_poly.entity_id
_entity_poly.type
_entity_poly.pdbx_seq_one_letter_code
_entity_poly.pdbx_strand_id
1 'polypeptide(L)'
;MQVRILRSPLWGSPSARRANGGTADPPSAENPSLSAPARAEQTLSLIVTTIELRPEVSHIGKLSSRSVFSVLICLLVFGSSSSDGRQKDYYFYKPTQTLGSDATFSPFSLLLNGSFDAMRIGGKRAHDLSSYDWGTDFRNVWNNVTNPIESARAYGWENFRRQELFNFSFNRSELQFIPNVADHVIGYGMQYVKVTEWYDYHGYPLPPVWGITTSLVYQYVNEMIQNGGLMFTNVDCVADYDIFNVLGYVLFSFDGVKRFFSKTLQLNDWSLQPLYVPRNYHVENVGQQFMMRYTLPFAENYAPFICWGVNSVVGMSYKYDDANRISVGVGQAVAGTTLNCRGEFRSNTPNLDGAIGIFWDNDGSLLAGLYLTGRSSLNAQLNVYPGLVEFHGIRPGCYLGVGEREGLVFGVTFMDIPISLGVER
;
A
#
# COMPACT_ATOMS: atom_id res chain seq x y z
N MET A 1 17.59 -4.66 -51.33
CA MET A 1 16.36 -4.95 -50.56
C MET A 1 16.08 -3.72 -49.71
N GLN A 2 15.05 -2.96 -50.08
CA GLN A 2 14.79 -1.59 -49.59
C GLN A 2 14.09 -1.60 -48.23
N VAL A 3 14.57 -0.72 -47.35
CA VAL A 3 13.98 -0.36 -46.06
C VAL A 3 12.83 0.61 -46.31
N ARG A 4 11.63 0.29 -45.79
CA ARG A 4 10.47 1.19 -45.84
C ARG A 4 10.08 1.57 -44.40
N ILE A 5 10.36 2.82 -44.07
CA ILE A 5 9.94 3.52 -42.85
C ILE A 5 8.51 4.01 -43.09
N LEU A 6 7.56 3.61 -42.24
CA LEU A 6 6.22 4.20 -42.21
C LEU A 6 6.14 5.17 -41.03
N ARG A 7 6.10 6.46 -41.36
CA ARG A 7 5.62 7.54 -40.48
C ARG A 7 4.10 7.57 -40.56
N SER A 8 3.42 7.68 -39.42
CA SER A 8 2.02 8.09 -39.36
C SER A 8 1.90 9.49 -38.72
N PRO A 9 0.93 10.32 -39.12
CA PRO A 9 0.90 11.74 -38.79
C PRO A 9 -0.05 12.08 -37.63
N LEU A 10 0.40 13.07 -36.85
CA LEU A 10 -0.33 14.21 -36.28
C LEU A 10 -1.88 14.15 -36.34
N TRP A 11 -2.52 14.10 -35.17
CA TRP A 11 -3.91 14.48 -34.99
C TRP A 11 -4.01 15.93 -34.51
N GLY A 12 -4.55 16.79 -35.37
CA GLY A 12 -5.08 18.09 -35.01
C GLY A 12 -6.55 17.98 -34.58
N SER A 13 -6.95 18.82 -33.63
CA SER A 13 -8.37 19.06 -33.32
C SER A 13 -9.10 19.66 -34.53
N PRO A 14 -10.43 19.50 -34.62
CA PRO A 14 -11.22 20.73 -34.57
C PRO A 14 -12.59 20.63 -33.88
N SER A 15 -12.85 21.65 -33.07
CA SER A 15 -14.04 22.50 -32.97
C SER A 15 -15.47 21.90 -32.99
N ALA A 16 -16.21 22.32 -31.98
CA ALA A 16 -17.66 22.30 -31.88
C ALA A 16 -18.40 22.94 -33.08
N ARG A 17 -19.52 22.32 -33.47
CA ARG A 17 -20.65 22.99 -34.13
C ARG A 17 -21.97 22.50 -33.53
N ARG A 18 -22.75 23.46 -33.02
CA ARG A 18 -24.21 23.37 -32.87
C ARG A 18 -24.87 23.41 -34.24
N ALA A 19 -25.92 22.62 -34.44
CA ALA A 19 -27.01 22.95 -35.34
C ALA A 19 -28.32 22.30 -34.84
N ASN A 20 -29.38 23.09 -34.91
CA ASN A 20 -30.75 22.83 -34.49
C ASN A 20 -31.52 21.94 -35.46
N GLY A 21 -32.57 21.29 -34.93
CA GLY A 21 -33.91 21.30 -35.55
C GLY A 21 -34.35 20.03 -36.28
N GLY A 22 -35.53 19.51 -35.90
CA GLY A 22 -36.27 18.56 -36.73
C GLY A 22 -37.21 17.63 -35.96
N THR A 23 -38.44 18.11 -35.72
CA THR A 23 -39.61 17.38 -35.19
C THR A 23 -40.18 16.36 -36.19
N ALA A 24 -40.56 15.17 -35.72
CA ALA A 24 -41.70 14.38 -36.24
C ALA A 24 -41.99 13.15 -35.34
N ASP A 25 -43.20 13.10 -34.77
CA ASP A 25 -43.91 11.93 -34.21
C ASP A 25 -45.14 11.66 -35.10
N PRO A 26 -45.93 10.58 -34.92
CA PRO A 26 -45.63 9.14 -34.96
C PRO A 26 -46.63 8.41 -35.91
N PRO A 27 -46.75 7.07 -35.87
CA PRO A 27 -48.08 6.55 -35.52
C PRO A 27 -48.12 5.27 -34.64
N SER A 28 -49.24 5.21 -33.90
CA SER A 28 -50.01 4.11 -33.27
C SER A 28 -50.16 2.84 -34.13
N ALA A 29 -50.60 1.64 -33.72
CA ALA A 29 -51.19 0.97 -32.54
C ALA A 29 -50.88 -0.56 -32.73
N GLU A 30 -51.01 -1.50 -31.79
CA GLU A 30 -52.22 -2.09 -31.20
C GLU A 30 -51.82 -3.13 -30.13
N ASN A 31 -52.65 -3.25 -29.09
CA ASN A 31 -52.78 -4.36 -28.13
C ASN A 31 -54.13 -5.05 -28.46
N PRO A 32 -54.44 -6.35 -28.13
CA PRO A 32 -54.64 -6.74 -26.72
C PRO A 32 -54.59 -8.26 -26.38
N SER A 33 -54.96 -8.55 -25.12
CA SER A 33 -55.48 -9.80 -24.48
C SER A 33 -54.50 -10.50 -23.51
N LEU A 34 -54.65 -10.49 -22.17
CA LEU A 34 -55.71 -10.92 -21.23
C LEU A 34 -56.09 -12.41 -21.32
N SER A 35 -55.65 -13.20 -20.33
CA SER A 35 -56.53 -14.01 -19.46
C SER A 35 -55.74 -14.81 -18.41
N ALA A 36 -56.06 -14.58 -17.13
CA ALA A 36 -55.94 -15.57 -16.06
C ALA A 36 -57.25 -16.37 -15.96
N PRO A 37 -57.26 -17.56 -15.31
CA PRO A 37 -58.03 -17.62 -14.06
C PRO A 37 -57.43 -18.51 -12.95
N ALA A 38 -57.98 -18.30 -11.76
CA ALA A 38 -57.66 -18.95 -10.49
C ALA A 38 -58.41 -20.26 -10.22
N ARG A 39 -57.84 -21.13 -9.36
CA ARG A 39 -58.46 -22.04 -8.35
C ARG A 39 -57.32 -22.80 -7.64
N ALA A 40 -57.06 -22.63 -6.35
CA ALA A 40 -57.77 -23.07 -5.14
C ALA A 40 -57.57 -24.56 -4.77
N GLU A 41 -56.90 -24.76 -3.62
CA GLU A 41 -56.92 -25.91 -2.67
C GLU A 41 -56.35 -27.26 -3.19
N GLN A 42 -55.53 -28.05 -2.48
CA GLN A 42 -55.56 -28.41 -1.06
C GLN A 42 -54.29 -29.25 -0.67
N THR A 43 -53.90 -29.18 0.61
CA THR A 43 -53.25 -30.24 1.42
C THR A 43 -51.79 -30.62 1.17
N LEU A 44 -50.91 -30.21 2.10
CA LEU A 44 -49.90 -31.09 2.71
C LEU A 44 -49.46 -30.54 4.07
N SER A 45 -49.78 -31.31 5.11
CA SER A 45 -49.37 -31.09 6.50
C SER A 45 -47.87 -31.31 6.66
N LEU A 46 -47.15 -30.32 7.20
CA LEU A 46 -45.86 -30.56 7.84
C LEU A 46 -45.85 -29.87 9.21
N ILE A 47 -45.75 -30.68 10.26
CA ILE A 47 -45.46 -30.25 11.62
C ILE A 47 -44.03 -29.71 11.61
N VAL A 48 -43.88 -28.39 11.72
CA VAL A 48 -42.62 -27.76 12.11
C VAL A 48 -42.88 -27.07 13.43
N THR A 49 -42.27 -27.62 14.49
CA THR A 49 -42.23 -27.03 15.82
C THR A 49 -41.45 -25.72 15.74
N THR A 50 -42.15 -24.59 15.73
CA THR A 50 -41.56 -23.27 15.88
C THR A 50 -41.03 -23.11 17.30
N ILE A 51 -39.71 -23.14 17.48
CA ILE A 51 -39.07 -22.61 18.68
C ILE A 51 -39.09 -21.09 18.54
N GLU A 52 -39.99 -20.43 19.26
CA GLU A 52 -39.94 -18.99 19.46
C GLU A 52 -38.68 -18.64 20.27
N LEU A 53 -37.61 -18.21 19.57
CA LEU A 53 -36.50 -17.51 20.22
C LEU A 53 -36.96 -16.08 20.51
N ARG A 54 -37.30 -15.82 21.77
CA ARG A 54 -37.48 -14.45 22.29
C ARG A 54 -36.17 -13.68 22.16
N PRO A 55 -36.14 -12.48 21.55
CA PRO A 55 -34.97 -11.62 21.58
C PRO A 55 -35.01 -10.75 22.83
N GLU A 56 -34.57 -11.28 23.96
CA GLU A 56 -34.16 -10.45 25.12
C GLU A 56 -32.64 -10.40 25.18
N VAL A 57 -32.04 -9.56 24.32
CA VAL A 57 -30.67 -9.05 24.55
C VAL A 57 -30.70 -7.55 24.27
N SER A 58 -31.21 -6.80 25.24
CA SER A 58 -31.27 -5.33 25.19
C SER A 58 -30.46 -4.68 26.31
N HIS A 59 -29.27 -5.20 26.65
CA HIS A 59 -28.34 -4.51 27.58
C HIS A 59 -26.85 -4.86 27.36
N ILE A 60 -26.42 -5.09 26.12
CA ILE A 60 -24.99 -4.92 25.81
C ILE A 60 -24.79 -3.42 25.62
N GLY A 61 -24.24 -2.76 26.64
CA GLY A 61 -23.93 -1.35 26.60
C GLY A 61 -23.18 -1.00 25.32
N LYS A 62 -23.60 0.07 24.65
CA LYS A 62 -22.91 0.64 23.49
C LYS A 62 -21.49 1.04 23.92
N LEU A 63 -20.54 0.11 23.90
CA LEU A 63 -19.13 0.44 23.83
C LEU A 63 -18.98 1.16 22.50
N SER A 64 -18.85 2.48 22.57
CA SER A 64 -18.52 3.28 21.40
C SER A 64 -17.22 2.73 20.79
N SER A 65 -17.05 2.78 19.48
CA SER A 65 -15.80 2.40 18.79
C SER A 65 -14.56 3.02 19.46
N ARG A 66 -14.70 4.24 19.99
CA ARG A 66 -13.70 4.96 20.78
C ARG A 66 -13.21 4.19 22.01
N SER A 67 -14.08 3.40 22.65
CA SER A 67 -13.77 2.63 23.86
C SER A 67 -12.94 1.39 23.55
N VAL A 68 -13.13 0.75 22.40
CA VAL A 68 -12.36 -0.45 21.99
C VAL A 68 -10.94 -0.07 21.59
N PHE A 69 -10.79 1.02 20.82
CA PHE A 69 -9.48 1.54 20.42
C PHE A 69 -8.64 1.98 21.64
N SER A 70 -9.28 2.65 22.62
CA SER A 70 -8.63 3.05 23.87
C SER A 70 -8.16 1.85 24.69
N VAL A 71 -8.94 0.76 24.73
CA VAL A 71 -8.56 -0.47 25.44
C VAL A 71 -7.39 -1.17 24.75
N LEU A 72 -7.37 -1.24 23.42
CA LEU A 72 -6.25 -1.80 22.65
C LEU A 72 -4.95 -1.01 22.87
N ILE A 73 -5.01 0.33 22.82
CA ILE A 73 -3.85 1.18 23.15
C ILE A 73 -3.38 0.91 24.58
N CYS A 74 -4.29 0.87 25.56
CA CYS A 74 -3.93 0.55 26.93
C CYS A 74 -3.27 -0.83 27.04
N LEU A 75 -3.78 -1.87 26.37
CA LEU A 75 -3.18 -3.21 26.40
C LEU A 75 -1.77 -3.24 25.80
N LEU A 76 -1.55 -2.51 24.69
CA LEU A 76 -0.23 -2.39 24.06
C LEU A 76 0.77 -1.61 24.92
N VAL A 77 0.31 -0.56 25.58
CA VAL A 77 1.14 0.30 26.45
C VAL A 77 1.51 -0.39 27.76
N PHE A 78 0.57 -1.08 28.40
CA PHE A 78 0.79 -1.70 29.71
C PHE A 78 1.31 -3.14 29.65
N GLY A 79 1.19 -3.83 28.50
CA GLY A 79 1.79 -5.16 28.30
C GLY A 79 3.31 -5.15 28.12
N SER A 80 3.91 -3.98 27.87
CA SER A 80 5.33 -3.82 27.59
C SER A 80 6.11 -3.45 28.86
N SER A 81 6.06 -4.31 29.89
CA SER A 81 6.88 -4.13 31.08
C SER A 81 8.31 -4.61 30.82
N SER A 82 9.23 -3.64 30.87
CA SER A 82 10.63 -3.69 31.31
C SER A 82 11.40 -5.00 31.07
N SER A 83 12.34 -4.98 30.12
CA SER A 83 13.44 -5.96 30.11
C SER A 83 14.74 -5.34 30.63
N ASP A 84 15.30 -6.07 31.60
CA ASP A 84 16.60 -5.94 32.22
C ASP A 84 17.74 -5.62 31.26
N GLY A 85 18.83 -5.06 31.79
CA GLY A 85 20.06 -4.62 31.11
C GLY A 85 20.89 -5.68 30.36
N ARG A 86 20.25 -6.64 29.69
CA ARG A 86 20.84 -7.37 28.57
C ARG A 86 20.78 -6.49 27.32
N GLN A 87 21.81 -6.60 26.48
CA GLN A 87 21.78 -6.07 25.13
C GLN A 87 20.53 -6.62 24.43
N LYS A 88 19.57 -5.75 24.13
CA LYS A 88 18.32 -6.13 23.48
C LYS A 88 18.61 -6.50 22.03
N ASP A 89 18.36 -7.77 21.68
CA ASP A 89 18.34 -8.18 20.28
C ASP A 89 17.01 -7.75 19.65
N TYR A 90 17.09 -6.79 18.74
CA TYR A 90 15.94 -6.33 17.96
C TYR A 90 15.62 -7.30 16.81
N TYR A 91 14.35 -7.38 16.43
CA TYR A 91 13.88 -8.28 15.39
C TYR A 91 14.09 -7.71 13.99
N PHE A 92 13.77 -6.43 13.80
CA PHE A 92 13.76 -5.79 12.48
C PHE A 92 14.68 -4.57 12.41
N TYR A 93 14.82 -3.81 13.50
CA TYR A 93 15.77 -2.70 13.55
C TYR A 93 17.19 -3.21 13.82
N LYS A 94 18.16 -2.74 13.02
CA LYS A 94 19.55 -3.21 13.07
C LYS A 94 20.49 -2.03 13.38
N PRO A 95 20.68 -1.66 14.67
CA PRO A 95 21.43 -0.46 15.04
C PRO A 95 22.90 -0.48 14.61
N THR A 96 23.49 -1.67 14.39
CA THR A 96 24.88 -1.81 13.95
C THR A 96 25.04 -1.81 12.43
N GLN A 97 23.94 -1.78 11.67
CA GLN A 97 23.99 -1.77 10.21
C GLN A 97 24.28 -0.34 9.73
N THR A 98 25.41 -0.17 9.06
CA THR A 98 25.93 1.15 8.61
C THR A 98 25.91 1.30 7.09
N LEU A 99 25.33 0.33 6.39
CA LEU A 99 25.23 0.28 4.93
C LEU A 99 23.78 0.02 4.51
N GLY A 100 23.41 0.54 3.34
CA GLY A 100 22.16 0.21 2.68
C GLY A 100 20.92 0.90 3.26
N SER A 101 19.74 0.36 2.95
CA SER A 101 18.44 0.90 3.39
C SER A 101 18.26 0.95 4.90
N ASP A 102 18.86 0.03 5.67
CA ASP A 102 18.76 0.05 7.13
C ASP A 102 19.58 1.19 7.74
N ALA A 103 20.65 1.66 7.08
CA ALA A 103 21.49 2.75 7.59
C ALA A 103 20.80 4.11 7.55
N THR A 104 19.82 4.29 6.67
CA THR A 104 19.01 5.52 6.55
C THR A 104 17.65 5.40 7.22
N PHE A 105 17.36 4.28 7.88
CA PHE A 105 16.08 4.06 8.53
C PHE A 105 15.92 4.94 9.78
N SER A 106 14.83 5.69 9.81
CA SER A 106 14.42 6.53 10.92
C SER A 106 12.90 6.72 10.89
N PRO A 107 12.28 7.19 11.98
CA PRO A 107 10.87 7.56 11.97
C PRO A 107 10.54 8.58 10.87
N PHE A 108 11.46 9.50 10.56
CA PHE A 108 11.24 10.50 9.54
C PHE A 108 11.32 9.93 8.12
N SER A 109 12.29 9.06 7.83
CA SER A 109 12.35 8.39 6.52
C SER A 109 11.18 7.42 6.33
N LEU A 110 10.70 6.78 7.40
CA LEU A 110 9.44 6.02 7.38
C LEU A 110 8.24 6.92 7.13
N LEU A 111 8.14 8.08 7.81
CA LEU A 111 7.07 9.05 7.58
C LEU A 111 7.03 9.49 6.12
N LEU A 112 8.17 9.83 5.51
CA LEU A 112 8.22 10.22 4.10
C LEU A 112 7.81 9.05 3.19
N ASN A 113 8.49 7.91 3.30
CA ASN A 113 8.21 6.77 2.42
C ASN A 113 6.76 6.28 2.54
N GLY A 114 6.23 6.21 3.75
CA GLY A 114 4.87 5.75 3.97
C GLY A 114 3.81 6.79 3.64
N SER A 115 4.02 8.07 3.95
CA SER A 115 3.02 9.11 3.70
C SER A 115 2.77 9.34 2.22
N PHE A 116 3.77 9.12 1.37
CA PHE A 116 3.74 9.46 -0.04
C PHE A 116 3.80 8.23 -0.96
N ASP A 117 3.62 7.01 -0.45
CA ASP A 117 3.73 5.78 -1.27
C ASP A 117 2.77 5.77 -2.46
N ALA A 118 1.53 6.23 -2.25
CA ALA A 118 0.52 6.34 -3.30
C ALA A 118 0.91 7.27 -4.46
N MET A 119 1.87 8.19 -4.27
CA MET A 119 2.35 9.06 -5.36
C MET A 119 3.02 8.27 -6.49
N ARG A 120 3.53 7.06 -6.21
CA ARG A 120 4.15 6.17 -7.21
C ARG A 120 3.15 5.61 -8.23
N ILE A 121 1.86 5.63 -7.93
CA ILE A 121 0.79 4.99 -8.73
C ILE A 121 0.23 5.96 -9.80
N GLY A 122 0.69 7.20 -9.86
CA GLY A 122 0.23 8.21 -10.82
C GLY A 122 1.27 8.63 -11.85
N GLY A 123 0.82 9.41 -12.84
CA GLY A 123 1.74 10.15 -13.74
C GLY A 123 2.31 11.40 -13.05
N LYS A 124 3.08 12.21 -13.78
CA LYS A 124 3.79 13.41 -13.26
C LYS A 124 3.03 14.26 -12.23
N ARG A 125 1.72 14.47 -12.42
CA ARG A 125 0.90 15.27 -11.50
C ARG A 125 0.85 14.67 -10.08
N ALA A 126 0.88 13.34 -9.93
CA ALA A 126 0.86 12.70 -8.62
C ALA A 126 2.11 12.98 -7.78
N HIS A 127 3.22 13.36 -8.43
CA HIS A 127 4.43 13.73 -7.72
C HIS A 127 4.41 15.18 -7.22
N ASP A 128 3.52 16.02 -7.75
CA ASP A 128 3.41 17.44 -7.39
C ASP A 128 2.57 17.62 -6.12
N LEU A 129 3.24 17.98 -5.02
CA LEU A 129 2.61 18.25 -3.71
C LEU A 129 1.56 19.37 -3.75
N SER A 130 1.66 20.30 -4.70
CA SER A 130 0.72 21.41 -4.84
C SER A 130 -0.57 21.02 -5.57
N SER A 131 -0.60 19.83 -6.17
CA SER A 131 -1.73 19.37 -6.99
C SER A 131 -2.88 18.77 -6.18
N TYR A 132 -2.68 18.57 -4.88
CA TYR A 132 -3.60 17.95 -3.92
C TYR A 132 -4.45 18.98 -3.18
N ASP A 133 -5.74 18.68 -2.98
CA ASP A 133 -6.62 19.45 -2.09
C ASP A 133 -6.55 18.85 -0.68
N TRP A 134 -5.42 19.08 -0.02
CA TRP A 134 -5.11 18.58 1.32
C TRP A 134 -6.23 18.82 2.34
N GLY A 135 -6.95 19.94 2.22
CA GLY A 135 -8.04 20.27 3.12
C GLY A 135 -9.26 19.37 2.91
N THR A 136 -9.64 19.14 1.66
CA THR A 136 -10.73 18.23 1.31
C THR A 136 -10.35 16.78 1.61
N ASP A 137 -9.14 16.38 1.26
CA ASP A 137 -8.61 15.03 1.52
C ASP A 137 -8.58 14.71 3.01
N PHE A 138 -8.05 15.62 3.82
CA PHE A 138 -8.07 15.48 5.28
C PHE A 138 -9.50 15.30 5.81
N ARG A 139 -10.44 16.15 5.39
CA ARG A 139 -11.83 16.09 5.88
C ARG A 139 -12.51 14.79 5.48
N ASN A 140 -12.30 14.31 4.25
CA ASN A 140 -12.96 13.09 3.79
C ASN A 140 -12.44 11.86 4.52
N VAL A 141 -11.11 11.70 4.62
CA VAL A 141 -10.50 10.57 5.34
C VAL A 141 -10.91 10.61 6.81
N TRP A 142 -10.80 11.77 7.47
CA TRP A 142 -11.23 11.94 8.87
C TRP A 142 -12.67 11.50 9.09
N ASN A 143 -13.59 11.96 8.24
CA ASN A 143 -15.01 11.65 8.38
C ASN A 143 -15.29 10.15 8.26
N ASN A 144 -14.62 9.45 7.34
CA ASN A 144 -14.81 8.01 7.16
C ASN A 144 -14.20 7.20 8.30
N VAL A 145 -12.94 7.45 8.64
CA VAL A 145 -12.21 6.75 9.72
C VAL A 145 -12.84 6.98 11.10
N THR A 146 -13.39 8.18 11.36
CA THR A 146 -14.04 8.44 12.65
C THR A 146 -15.48 7.93 12.75
N ASN A 147 -16.10 7.55 11.62
CA ASN A 147 -17.47 7.03 11.55
C ASN A 147 -17.52 5.73 10.71
N PRO A 148 -16.74 4.70 11.06
CA PRO A 148 -16.52 3.54 10.20
C PRO A 148 -17.79 2.70 10.01
N ILE A 149 -18.66 2.65 11.02
CA ILE A 149 -19.94 1.93 10.99
C ILE A 149 -20.91 2.61 10.03
N GLU A 150 -20.96 3.95 10.07
CA GLU A 150 -21.79 4.76 9.19
C GLU A 150 -21.31 4.65 7.75
N SER A 151 -19.99 4.74 7.51
CA SER A 151 -19.40 4.57 6.19
C SER A 151 -19.68 3.18 5.62
N ALA A 152 -19.46 2.11 6.39
CA ALA A 152 -19.75 0.75 5.95
C ALA A 152 -21.26 0.52 5.71
N ARG A 153 -22.14 1.14 6.52
CA ARG A 153 -23.59 1.09 6.29
C ARG A 153 -23.99 1.81 5.00
N ALA A 154 -23.42 3.00 4.75
CA ALA A 154 -23.69 3.77 3.54
C ALA A 154 -23.20 3.04 2.28
N TYR A 155 -22.05 2.35 2.36
CA TYR A 155 -21.54 1.48 1.30
C TYR A 155 -22.33 0.18 1.12
N GLY A 156 -22.95 -0.29 2.21
CA GLY A 156 -23.62 -1.57 2.32
C GLY A 156 -22.66 -2.63 2.87
N TRP A 157 -23.02 -3.22 4.01
CA TRP A 157 -22.20 -4.19 4.74
C TRP A 157 -21.74 -5.37 3.89
N GLU A 158 -22.60 -5.87 3.01
CA GLU A 158 -22.24 -7.00 2.14
C GLU A 158 -21.24 -6.61 1.05
N ASN A 159 -21.34 -5.40 0.52
CA ASN A 159 -20.33 -4.87 -0.41
C ASN A 159 -19.00 -4.69 0.32
N PHE A 160 -19.03 -4.09 1.51
CA PHE A 160 -17.85 -3.86 2.34
C PHE A 160 -17.13 -5.17 2.65
N ARG A 161 -17.87 -6.18 3.13
CA ARG A 161 -17.34 -7.50 3.45
C ARG A 161 -16.74 -8.20 2.23
N ARG A 162 -17.37 -8.11 1.06
CA ARG A 162 -16.94 -8.85 -0.12
C ARG A 162 -15.76 -8.22 -0.85
N GLN A 163 -15.63 -6.90 -0.80
CA GLN A 163 -14.62 -6.15 -1.55
C GLN A 163 -13.43 -5.79 -0.67
N GLU A 164 -13.69 -5.25 0.52
CA GLU A 164 -12.62 -4.72 1.38
C GLU A 164 -12.14 -5.73 2.43
N LEU A 165 -13.01 -6.62 2.90
CA LEU A 165 -12.65 -7.62 3.90
C LEU A 165 -12.31 -8.97 3.27
N PHE A 166 -11.79 -9.87 4.11
CA PHE A 166 -11.40 -11.21 3.70
C PHE A 166 -12.55 -11.94 2.99
N ASN A 167 -12.33 -12.27 1.72
CA ASN A 167 -13.29 -12.98 0.89
C ASN A 167 -12.59 -14.18 0.23
N PHE A 168 -13.19 -15.37 0.32
CA PHE A 168 -12.69 -16.59 -0.32
C PHE A 168 -12.99 -16.65 -1.84
N SER A 169 -13.14 -15.50 -2.48
CA SER A 169 -13.44 -15.41 -3.91
C SER A 169 -12.14 -15.54 -4.72
N PHE A 170 -12.19 -16.29 -5.83
CA PHE A 170 -11.10 -16.35 -6.82
C PHE A 170 -11.27 -15.30 -7.93
N ASN A 171 -12.32 -14.48 -7.85
CA ASN A 171 -12.54 -13.41 -8.82
C ASN A 171 -11.55 -12.27 -8.58
N ARG A 172 -10.75 -11.91 -9.59
CA ARG A 172 -9.72 -10.86 -9.49
C ARG A 172 -10.26 -9.51 -9.01
N SER A 173 -11.51 -9.17 -9.34
CA SER A 173 -12.14 -7.92 -8.88
C SER A 173 -12.55 -7.94 -7.40
N GLU A 174 -12.39 -9.07 -6.71
CA GLU A 174 -12.71 -9.28 -5.28
C GLU A 174 -11.47 -9.68 -4.47
N LEU A 175 -10.27 -9.55 -5.05
CA LEU A 175 -9.00 -9.85 -4.42
C LEU A 175 -8.31 -8.61 -3.82
N GLN A 176 -9.04 -7.51 -3.63
CA GLN A 176 -8.50 -6.28 -3.03
C GLN A 176 -7.98 -6.52 -1.60
N PHE A 177 -8.50 -7.51 -0.88
CA PHE A 177 -7.95 -7.88 0.43
C PHE A 177 -6.51 -8.42 0.39
N ILE A 178 -6.01 -8.92 -0.76
CA ILE A 178 -4.65 -9.48 -0.86
C ILE A 178 -3.59 -8.41 -0.60
N PRO A 179 -3.55 -7.28 -1.34
CA PRO A 179 -2.63 -6.19 -1.01
C PRO A 179 -2.87 -5.68 0.41
N ASN A 180 -4.11 -5.61 0.90
CA ASN A 180 -4.38 -5.15 2.26
C ASN A 180 -3.77 -6.10 3.32
N VAL A 181 -3.79 -7.42 3.10
CA VAL A 181 -3.09 -8.36 3.98
C VAL A 181 -1.56 -8.23 3.83
N ALA A 182 -1.05 -8.15 2.61
CA ALA A 182 0.39 -8.12 2.35
C ALA A 182 1.05 -6.84 2.87
N ASP A 183 0.47 -5.68 2.57
CA ASP A 183 0.98 -4.37 2.97
C ASP A 183 0.51 -4.03 4.38
N HIS A 184 -0.80 -3.95 4.63
CA HIS A 184 -1.31 -3.42 5.89
C HIS A 184 -1.14 -4.33 7.10
N VAL A 185 -1.28 -5.65 6.93
CA VAL A 185 -1.07 -6.58 8.04
C VAL A 185 0.40 -6.96 8.18
N ILE A 186 1.05 -7.40 7.10
CA ILE A 186 2.41 -7.95 7.17
C ILE A 186 3.47 -6.84 7.10
N GLY A 187 3.44 -6.01 6.05
CA GLY A 187 4.43 -4.95 5.83
C GLY A 187 4.42 -3.90 6.94
N TYR A 188 3.26 -3.27 7.17
CA TYR A 188 3.10 -2.19 8.15
C TYR A 188 3.12 -2.69 9.59
N GLY A 189 2.69 -3.94 9.84
CA GLY A 189 2.90 -4.62 11.12
C GLY A 189 4.38 -4.77 11.46
N MET A 190 5.20 -5.19 10.49
CA MET A 190 6.66 -5.24 10.65
C MET A 190 7.27 -3.85 10.85
N GLN A 191 6.88 -2.85 10.05
CA GLN A 191 7.41 -1.50 10.19
C GLN A 191 7.03 -0.84 11.52
N TYR A 192 5.83 -1.08 12.04
CA TYR A 192 5.44 -0.67 13.39
C TYR A 192 6.43 -1.19 14.44
N VAL A 193 6.80 -2.48 14.37
CA VAL A 193 7.81 -3.03 15.27
C VAL A 193 9.17 -2.40 15.02
N LYS A 194 9.60 -2.29 13.76
CA LYS A 194 10.91 -1.72 13.40
C LYS A 194 11.08 -0.29 13.92
N VAL A 195 10.05 0.57 13.79
CA VAL A 195 10.11 1.94 14.30
C VAL A 195 9.99 2.00 15.82
N THR A 196 9.23 1.09 16.43
CA THR A 196 9.17 0.93 17.89
C THR A 196 10.55 0.55 18.46
N GLU A 197 11.24 -0.39 17.82
CA GLU A 197 12.60 -0.81 18.17
C GLU A 197 13.61 0.34 17.96
N TRP A 198 13.44 1.16 16.93
CA TRP A 198 14.23 2.38 16.73
C TRP A 198 14.06 3.36 17.90
N TYR A 199 12.81 3.62 18.32
CA TYR A 199 12.54 4.51 19.46
C TYR A 199 13.10 3.95 20.76
N ASP A 200 13.00 2.64 20.98
CA ASP A 200 13.57 1.96 22.16
C ASP A 200 15.10 2.07 22.18
N TYR A 201 15.77 1.82 21.05
CA TYR A 201 17.22 1.93 20.94
C TYR A 201 17.72 3.35 21.24
N HIS A 202 16.99 4.37 20.80
CA HIS A 202 17.32 5.77 21.03
C HIS A 202 16.82 6.32 22.37
N GLY A 203 16.28 5.48 23.25
CA GLY A 203 15.92 5.86 24.62
C GLY A 203 14.66 6.73 24.73
N TYR A 204 13.76 6.69 23.74
CA TYR A 204 12.48 7.40 23.84
C TYR A 204 11.58 6.73 24.89
N PRO A 205 10.84 7.51 25.70
CA PRO A 205 9.89 6.94 26.65
C PRO A 205 8.71 6.32 25.91
N LEU A 206 8.20 5.18 26.41
CA LEU A 206 7.07 4.45 25.82
C LEU A 206 7.22 4.19 24.31
N PRO A 207 8.28 3.49 23.85
CA PRO A 207 8.51 3.26 22.42
C PRO A 207 7.30 2.76 21.61
N PRO A 208 6.44 1.85 22.14
CA PRO A 208 5.25 1.41 21.41
C PRO A 208 4.27 2.55 21.08
N VAL A 209 4.15 3.56 21.95
CA VAL A 209 3.29 4.74 21.72
C VAL A 209 3.84 5.57 20.56
N TRP A 210 5.14 5.81 20.54
CA TRP A 210 5.77 6.53 19.42
C TRP A 210 5.70 5.73 18.13
N GLY A 211 5.87 4.41 18.20
CA GLY A 211 5.77 3.54 17.04
C GLY A 211 4.39 3.57 16.42
N ILE A 212 3.34 3.31 17.22
CA ILE A 212 1.95 3.35 16.71
C ILE A 212 1.57 4.75 16.21
N THR A 213 2.01 5.82 16.89
CA THR A 213 1.72 7.19 16.46
C THR A 213 2.37 7.48 15.12
N THR A 214 3.65 7.13 14.95
CA THR A 214 4.37 7.32 13.68
C THR A 214 3.67 6.54 12.57
N SER A 215 3.31 5.28 12.85
CA SER A 215 2.64 4.41 11.88
C SER A 215 1.28 4.94 11.45
N LEU A 216 0.44 5.33 12.39
CA LEU A 216 -0.88 5.91 12.09
C LEU A 216 -0.77 7.23 11.33
N VAL A 217 0.18 8.09 11.67
CA VAL A 217 0.34 9.38 10.98
C VAL A 217 0.68 9.18 9.51
N TYR A 218 1.67 8.35 9.17
CA TYR A 218 2.04 8.19 7.77
C TYR A 218 0.92 7.52 6.95
N GLN A 219 0.23 6.55 7.55
CA GLN A 219 -0.91 5.88 6.91
C GLN A 219 -2.02 6.85 6.59
N TYR A 220 -2.36 7.70 7.55
CA TYR A 220 -3.39 8.71 7.38
C TYR A 220 -3.06 9.68 6.23
N VAL A 221 -1.81 10.12 6.13
CA VAL A 221 -1.38 11.00 5.03
C VAL A 221 -1.41 10.26 3.68
N ASN A 222 -1.03 8.98 3.65
CA ASN A 222 -1.15 8.17 2.44
C ASN A 222 -2.61 8.06 1.97
N GLU A 223 -3.55 7.83 2.88
CA GLU A 223 -4.99 7.83 2.57
C GLU A 223 -5.47 9.18 2.02
N MET A 224 -4.94 10.29 2.53
CA MET A 224 -5.25 11.63 2.00
C MET A 224 -4.81 11.75 0.54
N ILE A 225 -3.63 11.23 0.19
CA ILE A 225 -3.12 11.25 -1.19
C ILE A 225 -3.99 10.38 -2.10
N GLN A 226 -4.42 9.22 -1.61
CA GLN A 226 -5.29 8.31 -2.38
C GLN A 226 -6.70 8.86 -2.60
N ASN A 227 -7.19 9.73 -1.70
CA ASN A 227 -8.55 10.26 -1.74
C ASN A 227 -8.85 11.11 -3.00
N GLY A 228 -7.85 11.83 -3.52
CA GLY A 228 -7.95 12.51 -4.82
C GLY A 228 -8.83 13.77 -4.85
N GLY A 229 -8.97 14.48 -3.73
CA GLY A 229 -9.59 15.80 -3.61
C GLY A 229 -11.13 15.79 -3.55
N LEU A 230 -11.75 14.68 -3.15
CA LEU A 230 -13.21 14.50 -3.23
C LEU A 230 -13.84 14.16 -1.88
N MET A 231 -15.10 14.56 -1.71
CA MET A 231 -15.94 14.17 -0.56
C MET A 231 -16.89 13.05 -0.97
N PHE A 232 -16.71 11.86 -0.42
CA PHE A 232 -17.54 10.67 -0.67
C PHE A 232 -17.33 9.62 0.42
N THR A 233 -18.25 8.65 0.50
CA THR A 233 -18.08 7.48 1.38
C THR A 233 -16.91 6.64 0.86
N ASN A 234 -15.79 6.70 1.56
CA ASN A 234 -14.58 5.96 1.24
C ASN A 234 -14.37 4.88 2.30
N VAL A 235 -14.74 3.63 1.97
CA VAL A 235 -14.56 2.49 2.89
C VAL A 235 -13.20 1.83 2.79
N ASP A 236 -12.41 2.15 1.75
CA ASP A 236 -11.03 1.67 1.55
C ASP A 236 -10.16 2.12 2.73
N CYS A 237 -10.14 3.44 2.99
CA CYS A 237 -9.43 4.01 4.13
C CYS A 237 -9.90 3.48 5.49
N VAL A 238 -11.16 3.05 5.62
CA VAL A 238 -11.68 2.41 6.84
C VAL A 238 -11.11 1.00 6.99
N ALA A 239 -11.12 0.20 5.91
CA ALA A 239 -10.57 -1.13 5.93
C ALA A 239 -9.06 -1.10 6.25
N ASP A 240 -8.34 -0.22 5.60
CA ASP A 240 -6.89 -0.09 5.74
C ASP A 240 -6.50 0.43 7.12
N TYR A 241 -7.08 1.56 7.53
CA TYR A 241 -6.69 2.27 8.75
C TYR A 241 -7.23 1.61 10.02
N ASP A 242 -8.53 1.29 10.07
CA ASP A 242 -9.19 0.84 11.30
C ASP A 242 -9.11 -0.68 11.48
N ILE A 243 -8.90 -1.45 10.40
CA ILE A 243 -8.94 -2.91 10.43
C ILE A 243 -7.56 -3.49 10.16
N PHE A 244 -7.04 -3.41 8.94
CA PHE A 244 -5.82 -4.14 8.57
C PHE A 244 -4.56 -3.63 9.26
N ASN A 245 -4.37 -2.32 9.38
CA ASN A 245 -3.25 -1.74 10.14
C ASN A 245 -3.29 -2.19 11.60
N VAL A 246 -4.46 -2.10 12.25
CA VAL A 246 -4.64 -2.52 13.64
C VAL A 246 -4.36 -4.02 13.81
N LEU A 247 -4.86 -4.85 12.88
CA LEU A 247 -4.56 -6.29 12.87
C LEU A 247 -3.06 -6.55 12.72
N GLY A 248 -2.38 -5.81 11.85
CA GLY A 248 -0.92 -5.88 11.69
C GLY A 248 -0.19 -5.55 12.99
N TYR A 249 -0.53 -4.45 13.65
CA TYR A 249 0.10 -4.04 14.91
C TYR A 249 -0.13 -5.07 16.02
N VAL A 250 -1.35 -5.62 16.13
CA VAL A 250 -1.65 -6.68 17.10
C VAL A 250 -0.89 -7.96 16.77
N LEU A 251 -0.91 -8.40 15.51
CA LEU A 251 -0.23 -9.62 15.07
C LEU A 251 1.28 -9.55 15.34
N PHE A 252 1.90 -8.42 15.06
CA PHE A 252 3.34 -8.22 15.28
C PHE A 252 3.70 -7.86 16.73
N SER A 253 2.73 -7.71 17.62
CA SER A 253 3.00 -7.61 19.07
C SER A 253 3.42 -8.94 19.69
N PHE A 254 3.25 -10.06 18.99
CA PHE A 254 3.65 -11.39 19.48
C PHE A 254 5.10 -11.74 19.07
N ASP A 255 5.94 -12.12 20.04
CA ASP A 255 7.36 -12.48 19.80
C ASP A 255 7.55 -13.66 18.84
N GLY A 256 6.63 -14.64 18.86
CA GLY A 256 6.66 -15.77 17.95
C GLY A 256 6.50 -15.33 16.48
N VAL A 257 5.59 -14.39 16.24
CA VAL A 257 5.37 -13.80 14.91
C VAL A 257 6.59 -12.99 14.49
N LYS A 258 7.08 -12.08 15.34
CA LYS A 258 8.30 -11.28 15.05
C LYS A 258 9.49 -12.18 14.72
N ARG A 259 9.70 -13.25 15.49
CA ARG A 259 10.78 -14.22 15.25
C ARG A 259 10.61 -14.97 13.94
N PHE A 260 9.40 -15.44 13.63
CA PHE A 260 9.11 -16.14 12.39
C PHE A 260 9.40 -15.24 11.17
N PHE A 261 8.87 -14.02 11.17
CA PHE A 261 9.09 -13.10 10.05
C PHE A 261 10.52 -12.58 9.95
N SER A 262 11.21 -12.30 11.07
CA SER A 262 12.61 -11.82 11.02
C SER A 262 13.64 -12.92 10.73
N LYS A 263 13.48 -14.12 11.29
CA LYS A 263 14.49 -15.18 11.23
C LYS A 263 14.17 -16.30 10.24
N THR A 264 12.89 -16.67 10.09
CA THR A 264 12.48 -17.78 9.20
C THR A 264 12.18 -17.28 7.80
N LEU A 265 11.29 -16.29 7.66
CA LEU A 265 10.91 -15.72 6.37
C LEU A 265 11.73 -14.48 5.97
N GLN A 266 12.66 -14.04 6.81
CA GLN A 266 13.60 -12.94 6.54
C GLN A 266 12.91 -11.73 5.86
N LEU A 267 11.84 -11.25 6.49
CA LEU A 267 11.11 -10.05 6.10
C LEU A 267 11.98 -8.81 6.37
N ASN A 268 12.21 -8.00 5.34
CA ASN A 268 12.96 -6.76 5.42
C ASN A 268 12.20 -5.60 4.78
N ASP A 269 12.54 -4.40 5.26
CA ASP A 269 12.08 -3.12 4.72
C ASP A 269 13.11 -2.61 3.70
N TRP A 270 12.67 -2.51 2.45
CA TRP A 270 13.40 -1.97 1.31
C TRP A 270 12.78 -0.67 0.80
N SER A 271 12.16 0.11 1.70
CA SER A 271 11.64 1.44 1.39
C SER A 271 12.63 2.28 0.61
N LEU A 272 12.10 3.11 -0.29
CA LEU A 272 12.87 3.86 -1.27
C LEU A 272 13.63 5.04 -0.63
N GLN A 273 14.32 5.83 -1.46
CA GLN A 273 15.09 6.99 -1.03
C GLN A 273 14.32 8.27 -1.44
N PRO A 274 13.52 8.88 -0.54
CA PRO A 274 12.68 10.01 -0.88
C PRO A 274 13.49 11.13 -1.51
N LEU A 275 13.05 11.58 -2.67
CA LEU A 275 13.75 12.58 -3.48
C LEU A 275 12.87 13.80 -3.68
N TYR A 276 13.30 14.95 -3.19
CA TYR A 276 12.64 16.21 -3.49
C TYR A 276 13.29 16.89 -4.70
N VAL A 277 12.46 17.30 -5.66
CA VAL A 277 12.87 18.06 -6.85
C VAL A 277 12.32 19.48 -6.74
N PRO A 278 13.11 20.45 -6.25
CA PRO A 278 12.62 21.78 -5.90
C PRO A 278 12.01 22.57 -7.06
N ARG A 279 12.49 22.32 -8.29
CA ARG A 279 12.08 23.07 -9.49
C ARG A 279 10.57 22.98 -9.74
N ASN A 280 9.99 21.82 -9.47
CA ASN A 280 8.59 21.50 -9.77
C ASN A 280 7.79 21.16 -8.50
N TYR A 281 8.38 21.29 -7.30
CA TYR A 281 7.80 20.83 -6.03
C TYR A 281 7.44 19.34 -6.04
N HIS A 282 8.17 18.53 -6.80
CA HIS A 282 7.91 17.10 -6.90
C HIS A 282 8.57 16.31 -5.77
N VAL A 283 7.89 15.26 -5.31
CA VAL A 283 8.49 14.19 -4.53
C VAL A 283 8.51 12.91 -5.38
N GLU A 284 9.72 12.39 -5.54
CA GLU A 284 10.05 11.25 -6.38
C GLU A 284 10.67 10.14 -5.52
N ASN A 285 10.70 8.91 -6.05
CA ASN A 285 11.35 7.76 -5.40
C ASN A 285 11.02 7.61 -3.91
N VAL A 286 9.78 7.91 -3.55
CA VAL A 286 9.25 7.79 -2.21
C VAL A 286 8.30 6.62 -2.19
N GLY A 287 8.42 5.74 -1.20
CA GLY A 287 7.49 4.63 -1.05
C GLY A 287 8.01 3.48 -0.22
N GLN A 288 7.08 2.63 0.15
CA GLN A 288 7.34 1.42 0.91
C GLN A 288 7.52 0.25 -0.06
N GLN A 289 8.50 -0.57 0.25
CA GLN A 289 8.77 -1.79 -0.51
C GLN A 289 9.27 -2.83 0.49
N PHE A 290 8.70 -4.01 0.43
CA PHE A 290 9.01 -5.10 1.34
C PHE A 290 9.66 -6.23 0.58
N MET A 291 10.50 -6.99 1.27
CA MET A 291 11.05 -8.23 0.73
C MET A 291 10.99 -9.32 1.78
N MET A 292 10.59 -10.51 1.37
CA MET A 292 10.53 -11.70 2.18
C MET A 292 11.17 -12.85 1.42
N ARG A 293 11.98 -13.66 2.09
CA ARG A 293 12.69 -14.79 1.49
C ARG A 293 12.79 -15.97 2.45
N TYR A 294 12.70 -17.17 1.92
CA TYR A 294 12.83 -18.39 2.71
C TYR A 294 14.08 -19.15 2.29
N THR A 295 15.07 -19.27 3.18
CA THR A 295 16.30 -20.03 2.87
C THR A 295 15.98 -21.52 2.79
N LEU A 296 16.34 -22.17 1.69
CA LEU A 296 16.04 -23.58 1.48
C LEU A 296 16.91 -24.46 2.38
N PRO A 297 16.34 -25.40 3.15
CA PRO A 297 17.09 -26.21 4.11
C PRO A 297 18.07 -27.20 3.44
N PHE A 298 17.92 -27.44 2.14
CA PHE A 298 18.77 -28.33 1.35
C PHE A 298 19.70 -27.58 0.39
N ALA A 299 19.62 -26.25 0.35
CA ALA A 299 20.38 -25.39 -0.55
C ALA A 299 20.51 -24.00 0.08
N GLU A 300 21.28 -23.89 1.16
CA GLU A 300 21.34 -22.68 2.01
C GLU A 300 21.77 -21.41 1.28
N ASN A 301 22.45 -21.56 0.14
CA ASN A 301 22.83 -20.44 -0.72
C ASN A 301 21.66 -19.90 -1.55
N TYR A 302 20.52 -20.59 -1.60
CA TYR A 302 19.37 -20.23 -2.41
C TYR A 302 18.13 -19.99 -1.54
N ALA A 303 17.39 -18.94 -1.88
CA ALA A 303 16.14 -18.62 -1.21
C ALA A 303 15.12 -18.10 -2.23
N PRO A 304 13.96 -18.75 -2.45
CA PRO A 304 12.85 -18.09 -3.12
C PRO A 304 12.50 -16.81 -2.36
N PHE A 305 12.24 -15.74 -3.11
CA PHE A 305 11.84 -14.46 -2.52
C PHE A 305 10.64 -13.87 -3.24
N ILE A 306 9.93 -13.03 -2.50
CA ILE A 306 8.96 -12.09 -3.00
C ILE A 306 9.37 -10.69 -2.54
N CYS A 307 9.30 -9.74 -3.45
CA CYS A 307 9.42 -8.33 -3.14
C CYS A 307 8.14 -7.63 -3.60
N TRP A 308 7.47 -6.90 -2.73
CA TRP A 308 6.15 -6.32 -2.99
C TRP A 308 6.01 -4.90 -2.43
N GLY A 309 4.92 -4.25 -2.83
CA GLY A 309 4.63 -2.82 -2.76
C GLY A 309 3.97 -2.43 -4.09
N VAL A 310 4.21 -1.22 -4.58
CA VAL A 310 3.76 -0.80 -5.92
C VAL A 310 4.38 -1.66 -7.04
N ASN A 311 5.61 -2.13 -6.83
CA ASN A 311 6.22 -3.15 -7.67
C ASN A 311 6.15 -4.50 -6.95
N SER A 312 5.76 -5.55 -7.65
CA SER A 312 5.69 -6.91 -7.12
C SER A 312 6.46 -7.86 -8.01
N VAL A 313 7.56 -8.43 -7.49
CA VAL A 313 8.40 -9.40 -8.20
C VAL A 313 8.63 -10.64 -7.34
N VAL A 314 8.63 -11.80 -7.99
CA VAL A 314 8.98 -13.08 -7.37
C VAL A 314 10.20 -13.65 -8.08
N GLY A 315 11.05 -14.36 -7.33
CA GLY A 315 12.28 -14.87 -7.91
C GLY A 315 13.12 -15.68 -6.95
N MET A 316 14.42 -15.68 -7.21
CA MET A 316 15.42 -16.40 -6.42
C MET A 316 16.52 -15.45 -5.94
N SER A 317 16.90 -15.59 -4.67
CA SER A 317 18.06 -14.96 -4.07
C SER A 317 19.20 -15.97 -3.98
N TYR A 318 20.41 -15.53 -4.32
CA TYR A 318 21.65 -16.28 -4.19
C TYR A 318 22.57 -15.60 -3.17
N LYS A 319 22.94 -16.32 -2.11
CA LYS A 319 23.94 -15.93 -1.12
C LYS A 319 25.32 -16.36 -1.63
N TYR A 320 26.19 -15.38 -1.85
CA TYR A 320 27.53 -15.63 -2.40
C TYR A 320 28.65 -15.42 -1.37
N ASP A 321 28.36 -14.78 -0.23
CA ASP A 321 29.20 -14.76 0.97
C ASP A 321 28.33 -14.68 2.23
N ASP A 322 28.94 -14.56 3.42
CA ASP A 322 28.23 -14.64 4.70
C ASP A 322 27.11 -13.60 4.87
N ALA A 323 27.26 -12.42 4.28
CA ALA A 323 26.32 -11.30 4.47
C ALA A 323 25.60 -10.92 3.17
N ASN A 324 26.20 -11.13 2.00
CA ASN A 324 25.73 -10.55 0.75
C ASN A 324 24.92 -11.52 -0.11
N ARG A 325 23.88 -10.98 -0.72
CA ARG A 325 22.95 -11.71 -1.59
C ARG A 325 22.61 -10.91 -2.83
N ILE A 326 22.47 -11.61 -3.96
CA ILE A 326 21.89 -11.07 -5.19
C ILE A 326 20.54 -11.74 -5.40
N SER A 327 19.51 -10.94 -5.67
CA SER A 327 18.15 -11.43 -5.92
C SER A 327 17.69 -10.98 -7.30
N VAL A 328 17.17 -11.91 -8.09
CA VAL A 328 16.62 -11.62 -9.43
C VAL A 328 15.22 -12.18 -9.53
N GLY A 329 14.27 -11.35 -9.97
CA GLY A 329 12.87 -11.73 -10.07
C GLY A 329 12.15 -11.08 -11.23
N VAL A 330 10.98 -11.63 -11.53
CA VAL A 330 10.04 -11.11 -12.53
C VAL A 330 8.67 -10.95 -11.89
N GLY A 331 7.86 -10.04 -12.43
CA GLY A 331 6.52 -9.82 -11.92
C GLY A 331 5.86 -8.63 -12.58
N GLN A 332 5.21 -7.80 -11.78
CA GLN A 332 4.37 -6.70 -12.23
C GLN A 332 4.69 -5.40 -11.50
N ALA A 333 4.45 -4.28 -12.17
CA ALA A 333 4.47 -2.94 -11.59
C ALA A 333 3.08 -2.31 -11.78
N VAL A 334 2.59 -1.59 -10.77
CA VAL A 334 1.41 -0.76 -10.95
C VAL A 334 1.79 0.45 -11.80
N ALA A 335 1.17 0.53 -12.97
CA ALA A 335 1.41 1.53 -14.02
C ALA A 335 0.41 2.71 -13.96
N GLY A 336 -0.58 2.62 -13.09
CA GLY A 336 -1.70 3.55 -13.01
C GLY A 336 -2.91 2.89 -12.38
N THR A 337 -3.99 3.65 -12.24
CA THR A 337 -5.29 3.13 -11.81
C THR A 337 -6.38 3.52 -12.79
N THR A 338 -7.38 2.66 -12.91
CA THR A 338 -8.63 2.95 -13.59
C THR A 338 -9.71 3.15 -12.54
N LEU A 339 -10.28 4.36 -12.52
CA LEU A 339 -11.39 4.69 -11.61
C LEU A 339 -12.67 4.01 -12.09
N ASN A 340 -13.21 3.12 -11.28
CA ASN A 340 -14.53 2.54 -11.46
C ASN A 340 -15.54 3.27 -10.61
N CYS A 341 -16.61 3.77 -11.24
CA CYS A 341 -17.72 4.41 -10.55
C CYS A 341 -18.95 3.52 -10.58
N ARG A 342 -19.57 3.26 -9.44
CA ARG A 342 -20.84 2.52 -9.32
C ARG A 342 -21.82 3.31 -8.45
N GLY A 343 -22.63 4.16 -9.08
CA GLY A 343 -23.45 5.12 -8.35
C GLY A 343 -22.57 6.16 -7.65
N GLU A 344 -22.73 6.31 -6.34
CA GLU A 344 -21.89 7.21 -5.52
C GLU A 344 -20.55 6.58 -5.11
N PHE A 345 -20.35 5.30 -5.39
CA PHE A 345 -19.15 4.56 -5.00
C PHE A 345 -18.06 4.65 -6.04
N ARG A 346 -16.82 4.75 -5.56
CA ARG A 346 -15.62 4.84 -6.36
C ARG A 346 -14.63 3.79 -5.88
N SER A 347 -14.05 3.04 -6.80
CA SER A 347 -12.93 2.13 -6.52
C SER A 347 -11.89 2.22 -7.63
N ASN A 348 -10.62 2.04 -7.28
CA ASN A 348 -9.53 2.05 -8.23
C ASN A 348 -9.09 0.62 -8.55
N THR A 349 -9.07 0.26 -9.83
CA THR A 349 -8.43 -0.99 -10.27
C THR A 349 -7.03 -0.67 -10.80
N PRO A 350 -5.98 -1.34 -10.29
CA PRO A 350 -4.62 -1.11 -10.77
C PRO A 350 -4.46 -1.61 -12.20
N ASN A 351 -3.81 -0.79 -13.02
CA ASN A 351 -3.30 -1.16 -14.33
C ASN A 351 -1.89 -1.72 -14.12
N LEU A 352 -1.61 -2.91 -14.65
CA LEU A 352 -0.37 -3.63 -14.38
C LEU A 352 0.51 -3.71 -15.63
N ASP A 353 1.77 -3.35 -15.48
CA ASP A 353 2.84 -3.59 -16.45
C ASP A 353 3.75 -4.73 -15.99
N GLY A 354 4.49 -5.34 -16.92
CA GLY A 354 5.55 -6.29 -16.57
C GLY A 354 6.72 -5.61 -15.86
N ALA A 355 7.34 -6.33 -14.93
CA ALA A 355 8.51 -5.86 -14.18
C ALA A 355 9.59 -6.93 -14.06
N ILE A 356 10.85 -6.49 -14.06
CA ILE A 356 12.04 -7.27 -13.69
C ILE A 356 12.71 -6.54 -12.53
N GLY A 357 13.10 -7.27 -11.49
CA GLY A 357 13.83 -6.74 -10.35
C GLY A 357 15.19 -7.41 -10.20
N ILE A 358 16.24 -6.61 -9.97
CA ILE A 358 17.58 -7.07 -9.60
C ILE A 358 18.00 -6.34 -8.34
N PHE A 359 18.35 -7.07 -7.29
CA PHE A 359 18.64 -6.51 -5.98
C PHE A 359 19.96 -7.05 -5.44
N TRP A 360 20.70 -6.21 -4.73
CA TRP A 360 21.87 -6.58 -3.96
C TRP A 360 21.68 -6.09 -2.53
N ASP A 361 21.70 -7.01 -1.57
CA ASP A 361 21.55 -6.71 -0.15
C ASP A 361 22.67 -7.30 0.70
N ASN A 362 22.89 -6.68 1.86
CA ASN A 362 23.79 -7.10 2.93
C ASN A 362 22.97 -7.38 4.20
N ASP A 363 22.84 -8.65 4.56
CA ASP A 363 22.02 -9.15 5.66
C ASP A 363 20.61 -8.54 5.67
N GLY A 364 19.99 -8.45 4.49
CA GLY A 364 18.66 -7.89 4.30
C GLY A 364 18.59 -6.37 4.19
N SER A 365 19.67 -5.63 4.43
CA SER A 365 19.76 -4.20 4.13
C SER A 365 20.05 -4.00 2.64
N LEU A 366 19.16 -3.31 1.91
CA LEU A 366 19.29 -3.15 0.46
C LEU A 366 20.45 -2.19 0.14
N LEU A 367 21.45 -2.68 -0.59
CA LEU A 367 22.58 -1.86 -1.06
C LEU A 367 22.28 -1.22 -2.40
N ALA A 368 21.70 -1.99 -3.33
CA ALA A 368 21.28 -1.49 -4.63
C ALA A 368 20.07 -2.29 -5.16
N GLY A 369 19.17 -1.62 -5.87
CA GLY A 369 18.01 -2.22 -6.51
C GLY A 369 17.74 -1.60 -7.87
N LEU A 370 17.52 -2.43 -8.88
CA LEU A 370 17.11 -2.03 -10.22
C LEU A 370 15.75 -2.64 -10.54
N TYR A 371 14.78 -1.79 -10.86
CA TYR A 371 13.54 -2.20 -11.53
C TYR A 371 13.61 -1.83 -13.00
N LEU A 372 13.21 -2.76 -13.86
CA LEU A 372 12.90 -2.51 -15.27
C LEU A 372 11.41 -2.78 -15.47
N THR A 373 10.66 -1.79 -15.95
CA THR A 373 9.20 -1.86 -16.09
C THR A 373 8.75 -1.52 -17.51
N GLY A 374 7.45 -1.67 -17.77
CA GLY A 374 6.79 -1.32 -19.03
C GLY A 374 6.83 0.18 -19.37
N ARG A 375 6.07 0.57 -20.40
CA ARG A 375 6.09 1.94 -20.97
C ARG A 375 5.27 2.96 -20.21
N SER A 376 4.47 2.53 -19.24
CA SER A 376 3.51 3.44 -18.57
C SER A 376 4.10 4.20 -17.39
N SER A 377 5.30 3.79 -16.93
CA SER A 377 6.01 4.39 -15.80
C SER A 377 7.50 4.54 -16.16
N LEU A 378 8.31 4.96 -15.18
CA LEU A 378 9.77 4.95 -15.29
C LEU A 378 10.28 3.56 -15.69
N ASN A 379 10.64 3.40 -16.97
CA ASN A 379 11.10 2.16 -17.58
C ASN A 379 12.29 1.52 -16.85
N ALA A 380 13.14 2.34 -16.24
CA ALA A 380 14.25 1.89 -15.42
C ALA A 380 14.37 2.75 -14.16
N GLN A 381 14.50 2.11 -13.01
CA GLN A 381 14.69 2.77 -11.72
C GLN A 381 15.83 2.08 -10.97
N LEU A 382 16.93 2.79 -10.80
CA LEU A 382 18.10 2.34 -10.05
C LEU A 382 18.19 3.11 -8.73
N ASN A 383 18.17 2.38 -7.63
CA ASN A 383 18.49 2.86 -6.30
C ASN A 383 19.84 2.30 -5.88
N VAL A 384 20.75 3.16 -5.45
CA VAL A 384 21.98 2.81 -4.75
C VAL A 384 21.93 3.49 -3.39
N TYR A 385 21.96 2.73 -2.31
CA TYR A 385 21.80 3.27 -0.97
C TYR A 385 23.14 3.74 -0.39
N PRO A 386 23.11 4.69 0.57
CA PRO A 386 24.32 5.16 1.25
C PRO A 386 25.15 4.02 1.85
N GLY A 387 26.47 4.21 1.85
CA GLY A 387 27.43 3.23 2.36
C GLY A 387 28.09 2.37 1.29
N LEU A 388 27.43 2.13 0.15
CA LEU A 388 27.98 1.25 -0.89
C LEU A 388 29.19 1.86 -1.61
N VAL A 389 29.13 3.16 -1.89
CA VAL A 389 30.20 3.90 -2.59
C VAL A 389 30.81 4.90 -1.62
N GLU A 390 32.14 4.93 -1.53
CA GLU A 390 32.87 5.91 -0.73
C GLU A 390 33.67 6.84 -1.66
N PHE A 391 33.48 8.15 -1.49
CA PHE A 391 34.21 9.17 -2.23
C PHE A 391 34.68 10.26 -1.27
N HIS A 392 36.01 10.37 -1.10
CA HIS A 392 36.65 11.34 -0.19
C HIS A 392 36.07 11.33 1.24
N GLY A 393 35.81 10.14 1.80
CA GLY A 393 35.27 9.97 3.15
C GLY A 393 33.76 10.20 3.28
N ILE A 394 33.06 10.51 2.19
CA ILE A 394 31.59 10.60 2.15
C ILE A 394 31.04 9.33 1.52
N ARG A 395 29.90 8.84 2.02
CA ARG A 395 29.25 7.62 1.56
C ARG A 395 27.84 7.87 1.01
N PRO A 396 27.70 8.56 -0.13
CA PRO A 396 26.40 8.92 -0.66
C PRO A 396 25.66 7.71 -1.25
N GLY A 397 24.33 7.80 -1.28
CA GLY A 397 23.47 7.03 -2.16
C GLY A 397 23.09 7.83 -3.39
N CYS A 398 22.53 7.18 -4.39
CA CYS A 398 21.94 7.84 -5.54
C CYS A 398 20.68 7.15 -6.03
N TYR A 399 19.87 7.92 -6.75
CA TYR A 399 18.71 7.44 -7.47
C TYR A 399 18.81 7.88 -8.93
N LEU A 400 18.43 6.99 -9.84
CA LEU A 400 18.29 7.26 -11.27
C LEU A 400 17.01 6.63 -11.79
N GLY A 401 16.08 7.47 -12.23
CA GLY A 401 14.87 7.10 -12.95
C GLY A 401 14.97 7.50 -14.42
N VAL A 402 14.61 6.60 -15.33
CA VAL A 402 14.49 6.88 -16.77
C VAL A 402 13.15 6.37 -17.27
N GLY A 403 12.36 7.26 -17.88
CA GLY A 403 11.06 6.94 -18.48
C GLY A 403 10.84 7.62 -19.82
N GLU A 404 10.14 6.96 -20.74
CA GLU A 404 9.76 7.53 -22.04
C GLU A 404 8.91 8.81 -21.89
N ARG A 405 8.06 8.88 -20.85
CA ARG A 405 7.18 10.03 -20.57
C ARG A 405 7.70 10.91 -19.45
N GLU A 406 8.34 10.28 -18.47
CA GLU A 406 8.80 10.89 -17.24
C GLU A 406 10.10 11.67 -17.47
N GLY A 407 10.92 11.23 -18.43
CA GLY A 407 12.23 11.82 -18.71
C GLY A 407 13.31 11.22 -17.81
N LEU A 408 14.28 12.04 -17.43
CA LEU A 408 15.39 11.64 -16.56
C LEU A 408 15.20 12.25 -15.17
N VAL A 409 15.17 11.42 -14.14
CA VAL A 409 15.20 11.86 -12.73
C VAL A 409 16.49 11.37 -12.10
N PHE A 410 17.22 12.24 -11.43
CA PHE A 410 18.44 11.89 -10.72
C PHE A 410 18.46 12.53 -9.33
N GLY A 411 18.95 11.78 -8.34
CA GLY A 411 19.03 12.23 -6.95
C GLY A 411 20.26 11.72 -6.23
N VAL A 412 20.68 12.45 -5.19
CA VAL A 412 21.76 12.05 -4.28
C VAL A 412 21.25 12.06 -2.84
N THR A 413 21.51 10.96 -2.14
CA THR A 413 21.10 10.70 -0.75
C THR A 413 22.32 10.72 0.16
N PHE A 414 22.18 11.25 1.37
CA PHE A 414 23.21 11.20 2.41
C PHE A 414 22.64 10.53 3.67
N MET A 415 23.47 9.81 4.43
CA MET A 415 23.00 9.02 5.59
C MET A 415 22.20 9.85 6.60
N ASP A 416 22.66 11.06 6.90
CA ASP A 416 22.07 11.93 7.92
C ASP A 416 20.94 12.82 7.39
N ILE A 417 20.64 12.74 6.09
CA ILE A 417 19.63 13.57 5.44
C ILE A 417 18.52 12.66 4.91
N PRO A 418 17.34 12.65 5.55
CA PRO A 418 16.30 11.67 5.21
C PRO A 418 15.51 12.03 3.95
N ILE A 419 15.75 13.21 3.37
CA ILE A 419 15.22 13.62 2.07
C ILE A 419 16.35 14.04 1.14
N SER A 420 16.42 13.38 0.00
CA SER A 420 17.43 13.61 -1.02
C SER A 420 17.07 14.81 -1.88
N LEU A 421 18.08 15.43 -2.48
CA LEU A 421 17.87 16.48 -3.48
C LEU A 421 18.05 15.93 -4.89
N GLY A 422 17.13 16.30 -5.77
CA GLY A 422 17.06 15.78 -7.13
C GLY A 422 16.87 16.81 -8.21
N VAL A 423 17.09 16.34 -9.44
CA VAL A 423 16.83 17.06 -10.67
C VAL A 423 16.01 16.18 -11.61
N GLU A 424 15.04 16.79 -12.29
CA GLU A 424 14.23 16.18 -13.33
C GLU A 424 14.46 16.95 -14.64
N ARG A 425 14.64 16.21 -15.75
CA ARG A 425 14.86 16.78 -17.09
C ARG A 425 13.86 16.28 -18.11
#